data_AF-A0A9E0P2P3-F1
#
_entry.id   AF-A0A9E0P2P3-F1
#
_cell.length_a   1.000
_cell.length_b   1.000
_cell.length_c   1.000
_cell.angle_alpha   90.00
_cell.angle_beta   90.00
_cell.angle_gamma   90.00
#
_symmetry.space_group_name_H-M   'P 1'
#
loop_
_entity.id
_entity.type
_entity.pdbx_description
1 polymer ?
#
loop_
_entity_poly.entity_id
_entity_poly.type
_entity_poly.pdbx_seq_one_letter_code
_entity_poly.pdbx_strand_id
1 'polypeptide(L)'
;LWNGCLVALESVFKLSKGKGRPSIEKYLDAASKRDNKLVTYIDAAYNSNHLYMGYDGGINKKACDAGFDDAKALIDYCEKLV
;
A
#
# COMPACT_ATOMS: atom_id res chain seq x y z
N LEU A 1 5.75 -7.68 -3.52
CA LEU A 1 5.12 -7.32 -2.24
C LEU A 1 4.06 -6.23 -2.41
N TRP A 2 4.43 -5.04 -2.94
CA TRP A 2 3.49 -3.94 -3.20
C TRP A 2 2.21 -4.33 -3.97
N ASN A 3 2.30 -5.20 -4.98
CA ASN A 3 1.13 -5.68 -5.71
C ASN A 3 0.08 -6.37 -4.83
N GLY A 4 0.48 -7.01 -3.72
CA GLY A 4 -0.43 -7.58 -2.73
C GLY A 4 -1.16 -6.50 -1.93
N CYS A 5 -0.45 -5.44 -1.53
CA CYS A 5 -1.05 -4.26 -0.90
C CYS A 5 -2.10 -3.61 -1.80
N LEU A 6 -1.83 -3.50 -3.10
CA LEU A 6 -2.78 -2.98 -4.07
C LEU A 6 -4.05 -3.83 -4.19
N VAL A 7 -3.95 -5.16 -4.05
CA VAL A 7 -5.13 -6.04 -4.03
C VAL A 7 -6.00 -5.76 -2.80
N ALA A 8 -5.38 -5.59 -1.63
CA ALA A 8 -6.10 -5.22 -0.40
C ALA A 8 -6.73 -3.83 -0.48
N LEU A 9 -6.05 -2.86 -1.08
CA LEU A 9 -6.63 -1.53 -1.31
C LEU A 9 -7.81 -1.56 -2.29
N GLU A 10 -7.77 -2.40 -3.32
CA GLU A 10 -8.89 -2.57 -4.25
C GLU A 10 -10.11 -3.23 -3.59
N SER A 11 -9.94 -4.14 -2.62
CA SER A 11 -11.09 -4.69 -1.89
C SER A 11 -11.82 -3.60 -1.08
N VAL A 12 -11.07 -2.60 -0.59
CA VAL A 12 -11.59 -1.48 0.20
C VAL A 12 -12.26 -0.42 -0.68
N PHE A 13 -11.61 0.01 -1.77
CA PHE A 13 -12.03 1.21 -2.52
C PHE A 13 -12.62 0.94 -3.91
N LYS A 14 -12.34 -0.21 -4.53
CA LYS A 14 -12.81 -0.57 -5.88
C LYS A 14 -12.58 0.56 -6.90
N LEU A 15 -11.37 1.14 -6.91
CA LEU A 15 -11.02 2.31 -7.73
C LEU A 15 -10.75 1.93 -9.18
N SER A 16 -10.45 0.66 -9.47
CA SER A 16 -10.23 0.20 -10.84
C SER A 16 -11.53 0.23 -11.67
N LYS A 17 -11.72 1.28 -12.45
CA LYS A 17 -12.75 1.37 -13.51
C LYS A 17 -12.08 1.51 -14.88
N GLY A 18 -11.35 0.48 -15.33
CA GLY A 18 -10.70 0.49 -16.65
C GLY A 18 -9.44 -0.36 -16.74
N LYS A 19 -8.64 -0.14 -17.80
CA LYS A 19 -7.33 -0.77 -17.97
C LYS A 19 -6.29 -0.09 -17.08
N GLY A 20 -5.53 -0.89 -16.34
CA GLY A 20 -4.42 -0.44 -15.51
C GLY A 20 -4.75 -0.34 -14.02
N ARG A 21 -3.71 -0.14 -13.20
CA ARG A 21 -3.85 0.08 -11.76
C ARG A 21 -3.97 1.58 -11.47
N PRO A 22 -4.83 1.99 -10.53
CA PRO A 22 -4.84 3.37 -10.04
C PRO A 22 -3.46 3.81 -9.55
N SER A 23 -3.19 5.12 -9.67
CA SER A 23 -1.96 5.71 -9.13
C SER A 23 -2.03 5.79 -7.60
N ILE A 24 -0.88 5.97 -6.95
CA ILE A 24 -0.80 6.09 -5.50
C ILE A 24 -1.62 7.27 -4.98
N GLU A 25 -1.64 8.39 -5.70
CA GLU A 25 -2.41 9.59 -5.34
C GLU A 25 -3.91 9.31 -5.29
N LYS A 26 -4.42 8.43 -6.15
CA LYS A 26 -5.84 8.02 -6.11
C LYS A 26 -6.16 7.23 -4.85
N TYR A 27 -5.26 6.35 -4.40
CA TYR A 27 -5.46 5.62 -3.14
C TYR A 27 -5.34 6.54 -1.92
N LEU A 28 -4.39 7.47 -1.92
CA LEU A 28 -4.23 8.45 -0.84
C LEU A 28 -5.42 9.40 -0.74
N ASP A 29 -5.95 9.90 -1.87
CA ASP A 29 -7.16 10.71 -1.91
C ASP A 29 -8.39 9.94 -1.39
N ALA A 30 -8.58 8.69 -1.84
CA ALA A 30 -9.67 7.85 -1.36
C ALA A 30 -9.54 7.52 0.15
N ALA A 31 -8.32 7.26 0.62
CA ALA A 31 -8.05 6.98 2.03
C ALA A 31 -8.27 8.21 2.91
N SER A 32 -7.79 9.39 2.52
CA SER A 32 -7.97 10.61 3.32
C SER A 32 -9.44 10.96 3.56
N LYS A 33 -10.32 10.62 2.60
CA LYS A 33 -11.78 10.80 2.71
C LYS A 33 -12.47 9.75 3.57
N ARG A 34 -11.84 8.58 3.77
CA ARG A 34 -12.43 7.43 4.49
C ARG A 34 -11.87 7.29 5.91
N ASP A 35 -10.55 7.24 6.01
CA ASP A 35 -9.81 7.04 7.25
C ASP A 35 -8.36 7.53 7.09
N ASN A 36 -8.02 8.62 7.78
CA ASN A 36 -6.67 9.18 7.74
C ASN A 36 -5.59 8.24 8.28
N LYS A 37 -5.93 7.25 9.11
CA LYS A 37 -4.96 6.26 9.58
C LYS A 37 -4.52 5.32 8.46
N LEU A 38 -5.43 5.02 7.52
CA LEU A 38 -5.09 4.23 6.33
C LEU A 38 -4.08 4.95 5.43
N VAL A 39 -4.12 6.29 5.37
CA VAL A 39 -3.12 7.09 4.63
C VAL A 39 -1.70 6.79 5.13
N THR A 40 -1.50 6.73 6.45
CA THR A 40 -0.19 6.40 7.04
C THR A 40 0.30 5.01 6.66
N TYR A 41 -0.58 4.01 6.67
CA TYR A 41 -0.23 2.64 6.27
C TYR A 41 0.08 2.54 4.77
N ILE A 42 -0.65 3.27 3.92
CA ILE A 42 -0.40 3.33 2.48
C ILE A 42 0.98 3.94 2.22
N ASP A 43 1.27 5.08 2.84
CA ASP A 43 2.52 5.81 2.63
C ASP A 43 3.73 4.98 3.09
N ALA A 44 3.67 4.39 4.29
CA ALA A 44 4.74 3.53 4.79
C ALA A 44 5.01 2.36 3.83
N ALA A 45 3.97 1.61 3.46
CA ALA A 45 4.12 0.47 2.57
C ALA A 45 4.58 0.88 1.16
N TYR A 46 4.12 2.02 0.62
CA TYR A 46 4.54 2.51 -0.68
C TYR A 46 6.04 2.83 -0.70
N ASN A 47 6.51 3.59 0.29
CA ASN A 47 7.92 3.98 0.40
C ASN A 47 8.83 2.76 0.57
N SER A 48 8.51 1.83 1.47
CA SER A 48 9.36 0.66 1.72
C SER A 48 9.28 -0.38 0.60
N ASN A 49 8.07 -0.67 0.10
CA ASN A 49 7.86 -1.80 -0.82
C ASN A 49 7.95 -1.43 -2.29
N HIS A 50 7.38 -0.28 -2.69
CA HIS A 50 7.36 0.13 -4.09
C HIS A 50 8.63 0.89 -4.44
N LEU A 51 8.97 1.92 -3.66
CA LEU A 51 10.13 2.76 -3.95
C LEU A 51 11.43 2.06 -3.56
N TYR A 52 11.68 1.84 -2.27
CA TYR A 52 12.97 1.32 -1.83
C TYR A 52 13.28 -0.09 -2.35
N MET A 53 12.40 -1.07 -2.11
CA MET A 53 12.65 -2.46 -2.53
C MET A 53 12.40 -2.68 -4.03
N GLY A 54 11.34 -2.06 -4.57
CA GLY A 54 10.87 -2.35 -5.92
C GLY A 54 11.56 -1.53 -7.01
N TYR A 55 11.71 -0.22 -6.79
CA TYR A 55 12.23 0.72 -7.78
C TYR A 55 13.74 0.92 -7.62
N ASP A 56 14.21 1.23 -6.41
CA ASP A 56 15.63 1.44 -6.13
C ASP A 56 16.42 0.13 -6.03
N GLY A 57 15.73 -1.01 -5.86
CA GLY A 57 16.36 -2.33 -5.73
C GLY A 57 17.11 -2.52 -4.42
N GLY A 58 16.67 -1.86 -3.35
CA GLY A 58 17.26 -1.98 -2.01
C GLY A 58 17.19 -3.40 -1.45
N ILE A 59 18.35 -3.92 -1.02
CA ILE A 59 18.49 -5.30 -0.51
C ILE A 59 18.94 -5.36 0.96
N ASN A 60 18.93 -4.24 1.69
CA ASN A 60 19.31 -4.25 3.10
C ASN A 60 18.28 -5.07 3.89
N LYS A 61 18.71 -6.18 4.49
CA LYS A 61 17.82 -7.11 5.19
C LYS A 61 16.91 -6.42 6.21
N LYS A 62 17.45 -5.53 7.06
CA LYS A 62 16.64 -4.86 8.10
C LYS A 62 15.55 -3.97 7.49
N ALA A 63 15.88 -3.26 6.42
CA ALA A 63 14.92 -2.44 5.71
C ALA A 63 13.87 -3.29 4.98
N CYS A 64 14.28 -4.42 4.39
CA CYS A 64 13.35 -5.36 3.76
C CYS A 64 12.40 -5.99 4.79
N ASP A 65 12.91 -6.43 5.94
CA ASP A 65 12.11 -6.96 7.06
C ASP A 65 11.05 -5.92 7.48
N ALA A 66 11.44 -4.66 7.68
CA ALA A 66 10.50 -3.58 7.97
C ALA A 66 9.47 -3.36 6.85
N GLY A 67 9.87 -3.48 5.58
CA GLY A 67 8.95 -3.40 4.44
C GLY A 67 7.90 -4.52 4.42
N PHE A 68 8.26 -5.73 4.85
CA PHE A 68 7.30 -6.82 5.06
C PHE A 68 6.29 -6.48 6.17
N ASP A 69 6.76 -5.92 7.29
CA ASP A 69 5.90 -5.50 8.39
C ASP A 69 4.95 -4.37 7.97
N ASP A 70 5.43 -3.38 7.21
CA ASP A 70 4.60 -2.29 6.65
C ASP A 70 3.51 -2.84 5.72
N ALA A 71 3.88 -3.75 4.82
CA ALA A 71 2.94 -4.37 3.90
C ALA A 71 1.87 -5.17 4.66
N LYS A 72 2.29 -5.94 5.67
CA LYS A 72 1.37 -6.69 6.52
C LYS A 72 0.44 -5.76 7.29
N ALA A 73 0.96 -4.69 7.90
CA ALA A 73 0.15 -3.74 8.64
C ALA A 73 -0.93 -3.09 7.76
N LEU A 74 -0.59 -2.74 6.52
CA LEU A 74 -1.56 -2.22 5.55
C LEU A 74 -2.63 -3.25 5.19
N ILE A 75 -2.23 -4.49 4.88
CA ILE A 75 -3.17 -5.56 4.51
C ILE A 75 -4.12 -5.86 5.68
N ASP A 76 -3.59 -6.05 6.88
CA ASP A 76 -4.37 -6.31 8.09
C ASP A 76 -5.32 -5.13 8.41
N TYR A 77 -4.93 -3.89 8.10
CA TYR A 77 -5.80 -2.73 8.27
C TYR A 77 -6.91 -2.69 7.23
N CYS A 78 -6.61 -3.02 5.97
CA CYS A 78 -7.61 -3.12 4.91
C CYS A 78 -8.64 -4.20 5.23
N GLU A 79 -8.23 -5.35 5.76
CA GLU A 79 -9.14 -6.44 6.15
C GLU A 79 -10.18 -6.00 7.18
N LYS A 80 -9.80 -5.13 8.14
CA LYS A 80 -10.72 -4.59 9.16
C LYS A 80 -11.75 -3.60 8.60
N LEU A 81 -11.53 -3.08 7.40
CA LEU A 81 -12.37 -2.08 6.75
C LEU A 81 -13.31 -2.68 5.70
N VAL A 82 -13.11 -3.94 5.29
CA VAL A 82 -14.00 -4.66 4.37
C VAL A 82 -15.23 -5.16 5.12
#